data_AF-A0A0G2EU48-F1
#
_entry.id   AF-A0A0G2EU48-F1
#
_cell.length_a   1.000
_cell.length_b   1.000
_cell.length_c   1.000
_cell.angle_alpha   90.00
_cell.angle_beta   90.00
_cell.angle_gamma   90.00
#
_symmetry.space_group_name_H-M   'P 1'
#
loop_
_entity.id
_entity.type
_entity.pdbx_description
1 polymer ?
#
loop_
_entity_poly.entity_id
_entity_poly.type
_entity_poly.pdbx_seq_one_letter_code
_entity_poly.pdbx_strand_id
1 'polypeptide(L)'
;MRLHLPATRIVSLRNFKLHLNQMIELEMPTFQLAEFMAGALAAMHWKARMDARDVEFVLGSAPTYPLIKPLTLSELEETEPDTYTEMKVCRKSSFMQRSVHLWMLDFNQCSVISMDMLGVQQAVQAYLINDPYYPRPPQSDENDHDLALWNVFATKYLRISDAILRETPELRALPRKFVQLVMKEQGEKVKKQEEAATASAQAL
;
A
#
# COMPACT_ATOMS: atom_id res chain seq x y z
N MET A 1 -44.50 25.95 10.21
CA MET A 1 -44.00 25.96 8.81
C MET A 1 -42.63 25.29 8.81
N ARG A 2 -42.57 23.97 8.58
CA ARG A 2 -41.32 23.20 8.53
C ARG A 2 -40.86 23.14 7.08
N LEU A 3 -39.78 23.83 6.76
CA LEU A 3 -39.11 23.69 5.48
C LEU A 3 -38.41 22.34 5.47
N HIS A 4 -38.87 21.44 4.60
CA HIS A 4 -38.16 20.22 4.22
C HIS A 4 -36.89 20.65 3.49
N LEU A 5 -35.74 20.56 4.16
CA LEU A 5 -34.46 20.54 3.46
C LEU A 5 -34.36 19.17 2.76
N PRO A 6 -34.04 19.13 1.45
CA PRO A 6 -33.79 17.86 0.79
C PRO A 6 -32.63 17.18 1.50
N ALA A 7 -32.75 15.87 1.73
CA ALA A 7 -31.70 15.06 2.33
C ALA A 7 -30.38 15.37 1.63
N THR A 8 -29.49 16.05 2.33
CA THR A 8 -28.10 16.13 1.93
C THR A 8 -27.64 14.68 1.83
N ARG A 9 -27.41 14.21 0.60
CA ARG A 9 -26.59 13.01 0.38
C ARG A 9 -25.22 13.39 0.90
N ILE A 10 -25.02 13.18 2.19
CA ILE A 10 -23.70 13.09 2.80
C ILE A 10 -23.00 12.05 1.94
N VAL A 11 -21.94 12.47 1.25
CA VAL A 11 -21.03 11.55 0.56
C VAL A 11 -20.51 10.64 1.66
N SER A 12 -21.10 9.45 1.76
CA SER A 12 -20.59 8.44 2.66
C SER A 12 -19.23 8.04 2.08
N LEU A 13 -18.16 8.20 2.87
CA LEU A 13 -16.82 7.68 2.61
C LEU A 13 -16.86 6.13 2.65
N ARG A 14 -17.74 5.52 1.86
CA ARG A 14 -17.84 4.08 1.79
C ARG A 14 -16.54 3.59 1.19
N ASN A 15 -15.79 2.84 1.98
CA ASN A 15 -14.64 2.09 1.52
C ASN A 15 -15.12 1.11 0.44
N PHE A 16 -15.04 1.51 -0.83
CA PHE A 16 -15.44 0.69 -1.96
C PHE A 16 -14.26 -0.18 -2.35
N LYS A 17 -14.35 -1.47 -2.03
CA LYS A 17 -13.34 -2.45 -2.44
C LYS A 17 -13.28 -2.48 -3.96
N LEU A 18 -12.08 -2.23 -4.49
CA LEU A 18 -11.77 -2.39 -5.90
C LEU A 18 -10.92 -3.65 -6.05
N HIS A 19 -11.53 -4.72 -6.52
CA HIS A 19 -10.88 -6.01 -6.68
C HIS A 19 -10.09 -6.08 -7.99
N LEU A 20 -9.06 -6.93 -8.03
CA LEU A 20 -8.18 -7.05 -9.19
C LEU A 20 -8.93 -7.37 -10.48
N ASN A 21 -9.92 -8.26 -10.45
CA ASN A 21 -10.76 -8.57 -11.60
C ASN A 21 -11.51 -7.33 -12.15
N GLN A 22 -11.97 -6.45 -11.26
CA GLN A 22 -12.60 -5.18 -11.65
C GLN A 22 -11.57 -4.21 -12.25
N MET A 23 -10.36 -4.16 -11.69
CA MET A 23 -9.28 -3.34 -12.27
C MET A 23 -8.91 -3.81 -13.68
N ILE A 24 -8.88 -5.13 -13.91
CA ILE A 24 -8.63 -5.72 -15.23
C ILE A 24 -9.76 -5.39 -16.20
N GLU A 25 -11.02 -5.54 -15.78
CA GLU A 25 -12.19 -5.20 -16.60
C GLU A 25 -12.23 -3.71 -16.98
N LEU A 26 -11.78 -2.84 -16.08
CA LEU A 26 -11.64 -1.39 -16.31
C LEU A 26 -10.35 -1.01 -17.06
N GLU A 27 -9.56 -1.99 -17.52
CA GLU A 27 -8.29 -1.80 -18.24
C GLU A 27 -7.30 -0.91 -17.48
N MET A 28 -7.30 -1.01 -16.15
CA MET A 28 -6.42 -0.23 -15.28
C MET A 28 -4.97 -0.73 -15.35
N PRO A 29 -3.97 0.14 -15.15
CA PRO A 29 -2.55 -0.25 -15.22
C PRO A 29 -2.10 -0.97 -13.93
N THR A 30 -2.62 -2.18 -13.69
CA THR A 30 -2.40 -2.96 -12.45
C THR A 30 -0.93 -3.17 -12.12
N PHE A 31 -0.10 -3.49 -13.12
CA PHE A 31 1.34 -3.63 -12.94
C PHE A 31 2.03 -2.35 -12.47
N GLN A 32 1.63 -1.19 -13.01
CA GLN A 32 2.20 0.09 -12.59
C GLN A 32 1.77 0.46 -11.18
N LEU A 33 0.52 0.18 -10.80
CA LEU A 33 0.05 0.35 -9.43
C LEU A 33 0.84 -0.53 -8.46
N ALA A 34 1.08 -1.81 -8.82
CA ALA A 34 1.92 -2.72 -8.03
C ALA A 34 3.36 -2.17 -7.85
N GLU A 35 3.95 -1.58 -8.90
CA GLU A 35 5.25 -0.92 -8.80
C GLU A 35 5.26 0.28 -7.83
N PHE A 36 4.19 1.08 -7.83
CA PHE A 36 4.07 2.22 -6.92
C PHE A 36 3.90 1.78 -5.47
N MET A 37 3.06 0.77 -5.21
CA MET A 37 2.89 0.16 -3.89
C MET A 37 4.22 -0.41 -3.39
N ALA A 38 4.97 -1.11 -4.25
CA ALA A 38 6.30 -1.63 -3.94
C ALA A 38 7.28 -0.53 -3.54
N GLY A 39 7.29 0.58 -4.28
CA GLY A 39 8.15 1.73 -3.96
C GLY A 39 7.80 2.40 -2.64
N ALA A 40 6.50 2.57 -2.37
CA ALA A 40 6.02 3.14 -1.12
C ALA A 40 6.41 2.27 0.09
N LEU A 41 6.19 0.96 0.02
CA LEU A 41 6.57 0.04 1.10
C LEU A 41 8.09 -0.04 1.30
N ALA A 42 8.90 -0.01 0.22
CA ALA A 42 10.35 0.04 0.34
C ALA A 42 10.82 1.33 1.04
N ALA A 43 10.19 2.47 0.74
CA ALA A 43 10.45 3.73 1.42
C ALA A 43 10.05 3.65 2.91
N MET A 44 8.88 3.10 3.23
CA MET A 44 8.44 2.90 4.62
C MET A 44 9.45 2.05 5.41
N HIS A 45 9.81 0.88 4.90
CA HIS A 45 10.66 -0.05 5.65
C HIS A 45 12.09 0.47 5.79
N TRP A 46 12.70 0.98 4.72
CA TRP A 46 14.15 1.21 4.71
C TRP A 46 14.56 2.67 4.83
N LYS A 47 13.69 3.60 4.43
CA LYS A 47 13.95 5.04 4.57
C LYS A 47 13.33 5.59 5.84
N ALA A 48 12.04 5.32 6.07
CA ALA A 48 11.32 5.77 7.27
C ALA A 48 11.53 4.84 8.47
N ARG A 49 12.00 3.61 8.26
CA ARG A 49 12.21 2.59 9.30
C ARG A 49 10.92 2.25 10.04
N MET A 50 9.83 2.09 9.29
CA MET A 50 8.50 1.74 9.79
C MET A 50 8.03 0.40 9.20
N ASP A 51 7.26 -0.37 9.96
CA ASP A 51 6.72 -1.67 9.53
C ASP A 51 5.57 -1.59 8.52
N ALA A 52 5.02 -0.39 8.29
CA ALA A 52 3.88 -0.15 7.42
C ALA A 52 2.61 -0.93 7.82
N ARG A 53 2.40 -1.14 9.12
CA ARG A 53 1.18 -1.78 9.63
C ARG A 53 -0.05 -0.89 9.42
N ASP A 54 -1.12 -1.52 8.96
CA ASP A 54 -2.46 -0.97 8.69
C ASP A 54 -2.54 0.12 7.61
N VAL A 55 -1.48 0.29 6.82
CA VAL A 55 -1.48 1.28 5.75
C VAL A 55 -2.44 0.88 4.63
N GLU A 56 -3.24 1.85 4.17
CA GLU A 56 -4.20 1.66 3.10
C GLU A 56 -3.73 2.33 1.81
N PHE A 57 -3.95 1.68 0.67
CA PHE A 57 -3.77 2.29 -0.64
C PHE A 57 -5.13 2.61 -1.26
N VAL A 58 -5.33 3.87 -1.64
CA VAL A 58 -6.60 4.34 -2.18
C VAL A 58 -6.40 5.08 -3.50
N LEU A 59 -7.34 4.89 -4.42
CA LEU A 59 -7.41 5.66 -5.65
C LEU A 59 -8.26 6.91 -5.42
N GLY A 60 -7.61 8.06 -5.53
CA GLY A 60 -8.25 9.36 -5.47
C GLY A 60 -8.11 10.06 -6.81
N SER A 61 -8.89 11.13 -7.03
CA SER A 61 -8.72 11.98 -8.19
C SER A 61 -8.39 13.40 -7.75
N ALA A 62 -7.42 14.03 -8.39
CA ALA A 62 -7.02 15.41 -8.14
C ALA A 62 -6.95 16.21 -9.45
N PRO A 63 -7.11 17.54 -9.44
CA PRO A 63 -7.01 18.40 -10.62
C PRO A 63 -5.70 18.24 -11.41
N THR A 64 -5.75 18.29 -12.74
CA THR A 64 -4.60 18.01 -13.63
C THR A 64 -3.62 19.17 -13.86
N TYR A 65 -3.89 20.38 -13.35
CA TYR A 65 -3.05 21.58 -13.55
C TYR A 65 -3.14 22.56 -12.37
N PRO A 66 -2.04 23.27 -12.01
CA PRO A 66 -0.98 22.61 -11.26
C PRO A 66 -0.73 23.28 -9.91
N LEU A 67 -0.35 22.41 -8.98
CA LEU A 67 0.77 22.49 -8.05
C LEU A 67 0.25 21.77 -6.82
N ILE A 68 0.45 20.45 -6.75
CA ILE A 68 0.73 19.82 -5.45
C ILE A 68 2.24 20.04 -5.34
N LYS A 69 2.68 21.11 -4.68
CA LYS A 69 4.09 21.18 -4.24
C LYS A 69 4.12 20.36 -2.95
N PRO A 70 4.70 19.14 -2.95
CA PRO A 70 4.85 18.40 -1.70
C PRO A 70 5.65 19.28 -0.74
N LEU A 71 5.22 19.34 0.53
CA LEU A 71 5.99 20.05 1.55
C LEU A 71 7.35 19.35 1.68
N THR A 72 8.40 20.14 1.73
CA THR A 72 9.73 19.68 2.09
C THR A 72 9.76 19.27 3.57
N LEU A 73 10.77 18.49 3.98
CA LEU A 73 10.93 18.07 5.38
C LEU A 73 10.99 19.29 6.31
N SER A 74 11.75 20.33 5.95
CA SER A 74 11.84 21.57 6.73
C SER A 74 10.49 22.30 6.81
N GLU A 75 9.73 22.37 5.70
CA GLU A 75 8.38 22.96 5.72
C GLU A 75 7.41 22.16 6.60
N LEU A 76 7.60 20.84 6.73
CA LEU A 76 6.81 19.97 7.62
C LEU A 76 7.19 20.18 9.10
N GLU A 77 8.47 20.23 9.43
CA GLU A 77 8.99 20.43 10.79
C GLU A 77 8.56 21.78 11.38
N GLU A 78 8.42 22.81 10.54
CA GLU A 78 7.91 24.12 10.94
C GLU A 78 6.39 24.19 11.06
N THR A 79 5.67 23.10 10.74
CA THR A 79 4.21 23.06 10.84
C THR A 79 3.78 22.66 12.25
N GLU A 80 2.85 23.42 12.82
CA GLU A 80 2.17 22.99 14.04
C GLU A 80 1.46 21.63 13.82
N PRO A 81 1.42 20.75 14.82
CA PRO A 81 0.63 19.52 14.77
C PRO A 81 -0.83 19.79 14.35
N ASP A 82 -1.43 18.82 13.65
CA ASP A 82 -2.81 18.89 13.14
C ASP A 82 -3.12 20.03 12.15
N THR A 83 -2.09 20.65 11.57
CA THR A 83 -2.29 21.67 10.52
C THR A 83 -2.84 21.07 9.23
N TYR A 84 -3.94 21.62 8.73
CA TYR A 84 -4.47 21.30 7.41
C TYR A 84 -3.55 21.83 6.30
N THR A 85 -2.87 20.93 5.59
CA THR A 85 -1.82 21.29 4.62
C THR A 85 -2.33 21.49 3.18
N GLU A 86 -3.59 21.15 2.88
CA GLU A 86 -4.12 21.18 1.51
C GLU A 86 -3.99 22.57 0.87
N MET A 87 -4.25 23.64 1.62
CA MET A 87 -4.12 25.02 1.14
C MET A 87 -2.67 25.46 0.91
N LYS A 88 -1.71 24.83 1.58
CA LYS A 88 -0.27 25.05 1.37
C LYS A 88 0.23 24.29 0.14
N VAL A 89 -0.38 23.13 -0.11
CA VAL A 89 0.05 22.21 -1.15
C VAL A 89 -0.62 22.51 -2.48
N CYS A 90 -1.91 22.90 -2.52
CA CYS A 90 -2.76 22.98 -3.71
C CYS A 90 -3.21 24.41 -4.04
N ARG A 91 -2.87 24.94 -5.22
CA ARG A 91 -3.30 26.29 -5.67
C ARG A 91 -4.28 26.22 -6.85
N LYS A 92 -5.46 26.84 -6.70
CA LYS A 92 -6.52 27.02 -7.73
C LYS A 92 -6.85 25.76 -8.55
N SER A 93 -7.79 24.97 -8.05
CA SER A 93 -8.24 23.72 -8.67
C SER A 93 -9.28 23.94 -9.78
N SER A 94 -9.01 23.47 -11.00
CA SER A 94 -10.05 23.24 -12.02
C SER A 94 -10.57 21.81 -11.87
N PHE A 95 -11.85 21.63 -11.54
CA PHE A 95 -12.45 20.30 -11.37
C PHE A 95 -12.88 19.62 -12.68
N MET A 96 -12.73 20.30 -13.82
CA MET A 96 -13.16 19.81 -15.13
C MET A 96 -12.14 18.86 -15.78
N GLN A 97 -10.91 18.81 -15.28
CA GLN A 97 -9.92 17.81 -15.63
C GLN A 97 -9.33 17.24 -14.33
N ARG A 98 -9.34 15.92 -14.18
CA ARG A 98 -8.81 15.23 -13.00
C ARG A 98 -7.88 14.10 -13.43
N SER A 99 -6.73 13.99 -12.77
CA SER A 99 -5.88 12.80 -12.81
C SER A 99 -6.19 11.90 -11.64
N VAL A 100 -6.24 10.60 -11.92
CA VAL A 100 -6.28 9.56 -10.87
C VAL A 100 -4.90 9.45 -10.25
N HIS A 101 -4.86 9.41 -8.92
CA HIS A 101 -3.65 9.27 -8.12
C HIS A 101 -3.82 8.08 -7.18
N LEU A 102 -2.71 7.37 -6.94
CA LEU A 102 -2.61 6.39 -5.89
C LEU A 102 -2.10 7.09 -4.61
N TRP A 103 -2.91 7.07 -3.57
CA TRP A 103 -2.58 7.60 -2.26
C TRP A 103 -2.29 6.46 -1.29
N MET A 104 -1.44 6.72 -0.31
CA MET A 104 -1.18 5.84 0.82
C MET A 104 -1.58 6.59 2.09
N LEU A 105 -2.46 5.99 2.88
CA LEU A 105 -3.09 6.60 4.06
C LEU A 105 -3.03 5.63 5.25
N ASP A 106 -3.59 6.10 6.37
CA ASP A 106 -3.75 5.38 7.64
C ASP A 106 -2.45 4.85 8.25
N PHE A 107 -1.63 5.79 8.72
CA PHE A 107 -0.32 5.49 9.33
C PHE A 107 -0.39 5.29 10.85
N ASN A 108 -1.58 5.27 11.44
CA ASN A 108 -1.81 5.30 12.90
C ASN A 108 -1.29 4.05 13.63
N GLN A 109 -1.18 2.90 12.97
CA GLN A 109 -0.67 1.65 13.55
C GLN A 109 0.79 1.33 13.16
N CYS A 110 1.42 2.17 12.34
CA CYS A 110 2.80 1.96 11.94
C CYS A 110 3.75 2.07 13.15
N SER A 111 4.68 1.15 13.26
CA SER A 111 5.68 1.12 14.32
C SER A 111 7.10 1.10 13.76
N VAL A 112 8.05 1.66 14.52
CA VAL A 112 9.46 1.67 14.14
C VAL A 112 9.99 0.23 14.07
N ILE A 113 10.84 -0.05 13.08
CA ILE A 113 11.55 -1.33 12.94
C ILE A 113 13.05 -1.16 13.15
N SER A 114 13.67 -2.18 13.75
CA SER A 114 15.13 -2.32 13.77
C SER A 114 15.68 -2.70 12.40
N MET A 115 16.92 -2.33 12.10
CA MET A 115 17.59 -2.71 10.84
C MET A 115 18.30 -4.07 10.98
N ASP A 116 17.54 -5.08 11.39
CA ASP A 116 17.98 -6.46 11.58
C ASP A 116 16.84 -7.45 11.28
N MET A 117 17.04 -8.72 11.60
CA MET A 117 16.02 -9.75 11.36
C MET A 117 14.74 -9.58 12.17
N LEU A 118 14.78 -8.95 13.35
CA LEU A 118 13.57 -8.69 14.16
C LEU A 118 12.68 -7.66 13.47
N GLY A 119 13.29 -6.57 12.97
CA GLY A 119 12.55 -5.57 12.22
C GLY A 119 12.01 -6.10 10.89
N VAL A 120 12.76 -6.99 10.23
CA VAL A 120 12.24 -7.71 9.04
C VAL A 120 11.01 -8.54 9.41
N GLN A 121 11.05 -9.30 10.51
CA GLN A 121 9.91 -10.10 10.95
C GLN A 121 8.68 -9.25 11.28
N GLN A 122 8.89 -8.10 11.94
CA GLN A 122 7.81 -7.15 12.22
C GLN A 122 7.16 -6.63 10.93
N ALA A 123 7.97 -6.23 9.95
CA ALA A 123 7.47 -5.78 8.64
C ALA A 123 6.74 -6.90 7.88
N VAL A 124 7.22 -8.15 7.94
CA VAL A 124 6.52 -9.32 7.35
C VAL A 124 5.17 -9.53 8.03
N GLN A 125 5.11 -9.46 9.37
CA GLN A 125 3.88 -9.60 10.12
C GLN A 125 2.86 -8.51 9.75
N ALA A 126 3.31 -7.25 9.70
CA ALA A 126 2.50 -6.12 9.26
C ALA A 126 1.97 -6.34 7.84
N TYR A 127 2.84 -6.73 6.91
CA TYR A 127 2.47 -7.02 5.53
C TYR A 127 1.38 -8.09 5.41
N LEU A 128 1.46 -9.17 6.19
CA LEU A 128 0.55 -10.31 6.09
C LEU A 128 -0.79 -10.11 6.81
N ILE A 129 -0.82 -9.29 7.87
CA ILE A 129 -2.03 -8.96 8.62
C ILE A 129 -2.85 -7.86 7.95
N ASN A 130 -2.20 -6.91 7.27
CA ASN A 130 -2.89 -5.89 6.51
C ASN A 130 -3.85 -6.54 5.50
N ASP A 131 -4.97 -5.89 5.25
CA ASP A 131 -5.87 -6.31 4.19
C ASP A 131 -5.13 -6.38 2.84
N PRO A 132 -5.55 -7.26 1.91
CA PRO A 132 -4.82 -7.54 0.67
C PRO A 132 -4.93 -6.40 -0.36
N TYR A 133 -4.57 -5.18 0.03
CA TYR A 133 -4.56 -3.98 -0.81
C TYR A 133 -3.42 -3.97 -1.84
N TYR A 134 -2.39 -4.79 -1.64
CA TYR A 134 -1.23 -4.91 -2.52
C TYR A 134 -0.89 -6.38 -2.84
N PRO A 135 -0.18 -6.65 -3.96
CA PRO A 135 -0.04 -8.00 -4.50
C PRO A 135 0.64 -8.96 -3.52
N ARG A 136 0.02 -10.11 -3.25
CA ARG A 136 0.59 -11.19 -2.44
C ARG A 136 1.21 -12.26 -3.35
N PRO A 137 2.21 -13.02 -2.87
CA PRO A 137 2.72 -14.15 -3.63
C PRO A 137 1.60 -15.19 -3.82
N PRO A 138 1.43 -15.72 -5.05
CA PRO A 138 0.37 -16.66 -5.37
C PRO A 138 0.60 -18.03 -4.71
N GLN A 139 -0.47 -18.83 -4.63
CA GLN A 139 -0.48 -20.17 -4.03
C GLN A 139 0.13 -21.22 -4.96
N SER A 140 -0.12 -21.08 -6.25
CA SER A 140 0.36 -21.93 -7.33
C SER A 140 0.71 -21.06 -8.53
N ASP A 141 1.50 -21.61 -9.45
CA ASP A 141 1.80 -20.98 -10.73
C ASP A 141 0.59 -20.99 -11.69
N GLU A 142 -0.60 -21.45 -11.25
CA GLU A 142 -1.79 -21.55 -12.11
C GLU A 142 -2.47 -20.18 -12.35
N ASN A 143 -2.22 -19.18 -11.51
CA ASN A 143 -2.68 -17.81 -11.76
C ASN A 143 -1.54 -16.93 -12.28
N ASP A 144 -1.34 -16.98 -13.60
CA ASP A 144 -0.30 -16.22 -14.31
C ASP A 144 -0.32 -14.71 -13.98
N HIS A 145 -1.50 -14.11 -13.79
CA HIS A 145 -1.60 -12.67 -13.56
C HIS A 145 -1.18 -12.28 -12.13
N ASP A 146 -1.61 -13.04 -11.12
CA ASP A 146 -1.18 -12.81 -9.73
C ASP A 146 0.33 -13.02 -9.58
N LEU A 147 0.86 -14.08 -10.22
CA LEU A 147 2.30 -14.33 -10.25
C LEU A 147 3.05 -13.17 -10.92
N ALA A 148 2.56 -12.67 -12.05
CA ALA A 148 3.16 -11.54 -12.73
C ALA A 148 3.13 -10.26 -11.87
N LEU A 149 2.02 -9.97 -11.18
CA LEU A 149 1.90 -8.83 -10.27
C LEU A 149 2.88 -8.93 -9.10
N TRP A 150 2.97 -10.10 -8.47
CA TRP A 150 3.94 -10.36 -7.40
C TRP A 150 5.37 -10.17 -7.88
N ASN A 151 5.72 -10.71 -9.06
CA ASN A 151 7.06 -10.59 -9.61
C ASN A 151 7.45 -9.12 -9.89
N VAL A 152 6.52 -8.34 -10.45
CA VAL A 152 6.71 -6.89 -10.68
C VAL A 152 6.88 -6.16 -9.34
N PHE A 153 6.00 -6.44 -8.37
CA PHE A 153 6.08 -5.86 -7.04
C PHE A 153 7.42 -6.18 -6.36
N ALA A 154 7.81 -7.44 -6.27
CA ALA A 154 9.03 -7.88 -5.59
C ALA A 154 10.29 -7.32 -6.28
N THR A 155 10.33 -7.33 -7.61
CA THR A 155 11.44 -6.76 -8.38
C THR A 155 11.59 -5.26 -8.12
N LYS A 156 10.48 -4.52 -8.18
CA LYS A 156 10.49 -3.07 -7.95
C LYS A 156 10.83 -2.72 -6.51
N TYR A 157 10.28 -3.46 -5.55
CA TYR A 157 10.56 -3.33 -4.12
C TYR A 157 12.06 -3.47 -3.85
N LEU A 158 12.69 -4.54 -4.34
CA LEU A 158 14.12 -4.78 -4.17
C LEU A 158 14.96 -3.70 -4.83
N ARG A 159 14.62 -3.29 -6.06
CA ARG A 159 15.34 -2.22 -6.78
C ARG A 159 15.34 -0.90 -6.01
N ILE A 160 14.18 -0.50 -5.47
CA ILE A 160 14.05 0.75 -4.70
C ILE A 160 14.76 0.61 -3.35
N SER A 161 14.64 -0.55 -2.70
CA SER A 161 15.34 -0.84 -1.45
C SER A 161 16.86 -0.75 -1.61
N ASP A 162 17.41 -1.27 -2.72
CA ASP A 162 18.84 -1.14 -3.04
C ASP A 162 19.27 0.31 -3.25
N ALA A 163 18.43 1.12 -3.90
CA ALA A 163 18.70 2.53 -4.09
C ALA A 163 18.69 3.31 -2.76
N ILE A 164 17.77 2.98 -1.84
CA ILE A 164 17.70 3.58 -0.50
C ILE A 164 18.91 3.19 0.34
N LEU A 165 19.28 1.90 0.33
CA LEU A 165 20.38 1.31 1.11
C LEU A 165 21.73 1.35 0.37
N ARG A 166 21.89 2.26 -0.59
CA ARG A 166 23.09 2.32 -1.42
C ARG A 166 24.36 2.58 -0.58
N GLU A 167 24.23 3.37 0.49
CA GLU A 167 25.33 3.80 1.38
C GLU A 167 25.53 2.86 2.59
N THR A 168 24.66 1.85 2.76
CA THR A 168 24.71 0.87 3.86
C THR A 168 24.65 -0.56 3.28
N PRO A 169 25.69 -1.02 2.56
CA PRO A 169 25.68 -2.28 1.84
C PRO A 169 25.42 -3.50 2.74
N GLU A 170 25.81 -3.45 4.01
CA GLU A 170 25.58 -4.48 5.03
C GLU A 170 24.09 -4.74 5.28
N LEU A 171 23.22 -3.74 5.06
CA LEU A 171 21.77 -3.87 5.24
C LEU A 171 21.04 -4.41 4.01
N ARG A 172 21.71 -4.53 2.85
CA ARG A 172 21.06 -4.94 1.59
C ARG A 172 20.55 -6.39 1.63
N ALA A 173 20.95 -7.21 2.59
CA ALA A 173 20.36 -8.53 2.78
C ALA A 173 18.90 -8.46 3.29
N LEU A 174 18.53 -7.44 4.07
CA LEU A 174 17.24 -7.36 4.76
C LEU A 174 16.04 -7.29 3.81
N PRO A 175 16.03 -6.48 2.73
CA PRO A 175 14.92 -6.48 1.77
C PRO A 175 14.69 -7.83 1.09
N ARG A 176 15.75 -8.60 0.82
CA ARG A 176 15.61 -9.97 0.28
C ARG A 176 15.00 -10.90 1.32
N LYS A 177 15.42 -10.78 2.58
CA LYS A 177 14.85 -11.56 3.68
C LYS A 177 13.38 -11.26 3.88
N PHE A 178 12.96 -10.00 3.77
CA PHE A 178 11.57 -9.60 3.77
C PHE A 178 10.77 -10.34 2.69
N VAL A 179 11.16 -10.23 1.41
CA VAL A 179 10.46 -10.90 0.29
C VAL A 179 10.41 -12.42 0.49
N GLN A 180 11.53 -13.04 0.87
CA GLN A 180 11.61 -14.49 1.13
C GLN A 180 10.66 -14.94 2.23
N LEU A 181 10.60 -14.21 3.34
CA LEU A 181 9.75 -14.55 4.48
C LEU A 181 8.26 -14.32 4.15
N VAL A 182 7.92 -13.24 3.44
CA VAL A 182 6.54 -13.04 2.94
C VAL A 182 6.08 -14.22 2.09
N MET A 183 6.91 -14.68 1.13
CA MET A 183 6.59 -15.85 0.30
C MET A 183 6.36 -17.10 1.14
N LYS A 184 7.28 -17.37 2.08
CA LYS A 184 7.20 -18.54 2.94
C LYS A 184 5.94 -18.52 3.81
N GLU A 185 5.74 -17.45 4.57
CA GLU A 185 4.65 -17.35 5.55
C GLU A 185 3.27 -17.25 4.90
N GLN A 186 3.17 -16.57 3.74
CA GLN A 186 1.94 -16.57 2.96
C GLN A 186 1.60 -17.99 2.47
N GLY A 187 2.58 -18.75 1.98
CA GLY A 187 2.39 -20.14 1.57
C GLY A 187 1.94 -21.04 2.74
N GLU A 188 2.51 -20.86 3.93
CA GLU A 188 2.07 -21.58 5.14
C GLU A 188 0.67 -21.20 5.59
N LYS A 189 0.31 -19.91 5.54
CA LYS A 189 -1.03 -19.40 5.89
C LYS A 189 -2.10 -20.00 4.98
N VAL A 190 -1.81 -20.08 3.69
CA VAL A 190 -2.69 -20.65 2.68
C VAL A 190 -2.95 -22.14 2.93
N LYS A 191 -1.90 -22.94 3.12
CA LYS A 191 -2.04 -24.39 3.37
C LYS A 191 -2.94 -24.67 4.57
N LYS A 192 -2.76 -23.91 5.66
CA LYS A 192 -3.60 -24.00 6.86
C LYS A 192 -5.07 -23.67 6.57
N GLN A 193 -5.35 -22.72 5.68
CA GLN A 193 -6.72 -22.37 5.29
C GLN A 193 -7.38 -23.47 4.45
N GLU A 194 -6.62 -24.10 3.55
CA GLU A 194 -7.10 -25.23 2.74
C GLU A 194 -7.38 -26.47 3.59
N GLU A 195 -6.47 -26.80 4.51
CA GLU A 195 -6.66 -27.89 5.47
C GLU A 195 -7.91 -27.66 6.33
N ALA A 196 -8.11 -26.44 6.83
CA ALA A 196 -9.29 -26.07 7.62
C ALA A 196 -10.59 -26.12 6.78
N ALA A 197 -10.56 -25.66 5.53
CA ALA A 197 -11.70 -25.72 4.63
C ALA A 197 -12.08 -27.16 4.28
N THR A 198 -11.09 -28.02 4.03
CA THR A 198 -11.27 -29.45 3.73
C THR A 198 -11.86 -30.19 4.94
N ALA A 199 -11.32 -29.94 6.14
CA ALA A 199 -11.84 -30.51 7.37
C ALA A 199 -13.30 -30.08 7.64
N SER A 200 -13.64 -28.82 7.33
CA SER A 200 -15.01 -28.31 7.49
C SER A 200 -15.99 -28.92 6.48
N ALA A 201 -15.55 -29.15 5.24
CA ALA A 201 -16.36 -29.79 4.20
C ALA A 201 -16.62 -31.28 4.46
N GLN A 202 -15.71 -31.97 5.16
CA GLN A 202 -15.86 -33.38 5.54
C GLN A 202 -16.71 -33.58 6.80
N ALA A 203 -16.99 -32.51 7.55
CA ALA A 203 -17.82 -32.53 8.75
C ALA A 203 -19.32 -32.25 8.49
N LEU A 204 -19.71 -32.02 7.23
CA LEU A 204 -21.08 -31.82 6.75
C LEU A 204 -21.57 -33.05 5.99
#